data_AF-A0A0F8WNE9-F1
#
_entry.id   AF-A0A0F8WNE9-F1
#
_cell.length_a   1.000
_cell.length_b   1.000
_cell.length_c   1.000
_cell.angle_alpha   90.00
_cell.angle_beta   90.00
_cell.angle_gamma   90.00
#
_symmetry.space_group_name_H-M   'P 1'
#
loop_
_entity.id
_entity.type
_entity.pdbx_description
1 polymer ?
#
loop_
_entity_poly.entity_id
_entity_poly.type
_entity_poly.pdbx_seq_one_letter_code
_entity_poly.pdbx_strand_id
1 'polypeptide(L)'
;AVLARCVLPEISFYVPGENDLLISILYQDGRLTEEDILWGDCQIIKDCKILIAFSPDGFISTGMGIEIDFANRHNIPVFIIAGAGELRERKLGILDYLQEGNS
;
A
#
# COMPACT_ATOMS: atom_id res chain seq x y z
N ALA A 1 5.98 4.04 -6.53
CA ALA A 1 5.76 5.34 -5.87
C ALA A 1 5.69 6.51 -6.85
N VAL A 2 6.81 6.91 -7.50
CA VAL A 2 6.89 8.13 -8.32
C VAL A 2 5.80 8.22 -9.40
N LEU A 3 5.63 7.17 -10.21
CA LEU A 3 4.60 7.16 -11.26
C LEU A 3 3.18 7.28 -10.69
N ALA A 4 2.91 6.67 -9.53
CA ALA A 4 1.61 6.79 -8.87
C ALA A 4 1.33 8.23 -8.41
N ARG A 5 2.33 8.90 -7.84
CA ARG A 5 2.25 10.32 -7.46
C ARG A 5 2.01 11.24 -8.68
N CYS A 6 2.54 10.89 -9.85
CA CYS A 6 2.25 11.66 -11.09
C CYS A 6 0.83 11.43 -11.62
N VAL A 7 0.25 10.24 -11.44
CA VAL A 7 -1.10 9.94 -11.90
C VAL A 7 -2.15 10.51 -10.93
N LEU A 8 -1.87 10.44 -9.63
CA LEU A 8 -2.76 10.85 -8.53
C LEU A 8 -2.08 11.92 -7.65
N PRO A 9 -1.76 13.12 -8.18
CA PRO A 9 -1.12 14.18 -7.41
C PRO A 9 -1.98 14.70 -6.25
N GLU A 10 -3.29 14.42 -6.26
CA GLU A 10 -4.25 14.85 -5.25
C GLU A 10 -4.21 13.97 -3.99
N ILE A 11 -3.54 12.81 -4.04
CA ILE A 11 -3.51 11.82 -2.98
C ILE A 11 -2.16 11.84 -2.25
N SER A 12 -2.19 11.77 -0.92
CA SER A 12 -1.02 11.51 -0.11
C SER A 12 -0.71 10.01 -0.10
N PHE A 13 0.50 9.64 -0.49
CA PHE A 13 0.96 8.25 -0.47
C PHE A 13 1.91 8.03 0.69
N TYR A 14 1.60 7.02 1.50
CA TYR A 14 2.59 6.30 2.28
C TYR A 14 3.18 5.18 1.43
N VAL A 15 4.51 5.04 1.44
CA VAL A 15 5.23 3.97 0.73
C VAL A 15 6.18 3.34 1.74
N PRO A 16 6.00 2.07 2.14
CA PRO A 16 6.83 1.44 3.17
C PRO A 16 8.34 1.58 2.90
N GLY A 17 8.76 1.30 1.66
CA GLY A 17 10.16 1.39 1.24
C GLY A 17 10.82 2.77 1.32
N GLU A 18 10.06 3.86 1.48
CA GLU A 18 10.64 5.19 1.71
C GLU A 18 11.21 5.33 3.14
N ASN A 19 10.84 4.45 4.08
CA ASN A 19 11.30 4.45 5.49
C ASN A 19 12.15 3.21 5.86
N ASP A 20 12.58 2.42 4.88
CA ASP A 20 13.14 1.07 5.09
C ASP A 20 14.52 1.01 5.76
N LEU A 21 15.31 2.10 5.76
CA LEU A 21 16.71 2.02 6.20
C LEU A 21 16.82 1.62 7.69
N LEU A 22 16.03 2.24 8.56
CA LEU A 22 16.04 1.91 9.99
C LEU A 22 15.51 0.49 10.23
N ILE A 23 14.41 0.13 9.56
CA ILE A 23 13.81 -1.20 9.66
C ILE A 23 14.81 -2.29 9.25
N SER A 24 15.51 -2.08 8.13
CA SER A 24 16.54 -2.99 7.63
C SER A 24 17.68 -3.17 8.63
N ILE A 25 18.16 -2.07 9.23
CA ILE A 25 19.22 -2.12 10.26
C ILE A 25 18.76 -2.93 11.47
N LEU A 26 17.54 -2.67 11.97
CA LEU A 26 17.00 -3.34 13.15
C LEU A 26 16.73 -4.83 12.90
N TYR A 27 16.26 -5.20 11.70
CA TYR A 27 16.08 -6.59 11.29
C TYR A 27 17.40 -7.34 11.21
N GLN A 28 18.42 -6.74 10.58
CA GLN A 28 19.76 -7.34 10.47
C GLN A 28 20.45 -7.51 11.82
N ASP A 29 20.21 -6.60 12.78
CA ASP A 29 20.70 -6.70 14.16
C ASP A 29 19.88 -7.69 15.02
N GLY A 30 18.80 -8.27 14.49
CA GLY A 30 17.92 -9.20 15.20
C GLY A 30 17.00 -8.55 16.24
N ARG A 31 16.81 -7.22 16.18
CA ARG A 31 15.92 -6.47 17.06
C ARG A 31 14.47 -6.43 16.58
N LEU A 32 14.26 -6.69 15.30
CA LEU A 32 12.95 -6.90 14.70
C LEU A 32 12.93 -8.26 14.03
N THR A 33 11.78 -8.92 14.08
CA THR A 33 11.46 -10.10 13.28
C THR A 33 10.68 -9.69 12.03
N GLU A 34 10.57 -10.58 11.05
CA GLU A 34 9.69 -10.37 9.89
C GLU A 34 8.23 -10.17 10.33
N GLU A 35 7.80 -10.87 11.39
CA GLU A 35 6.45 -10.73 11.97
C GLU A 35 6.20 -9.32 12.52
N ASP A 36 7.18 -8.72 13.19
CA ASP A 36 7.08 -7.34 13.71
C ASP A 36 6.93 -6.32 12.57
N ILE A 37 7.66 -6.54 11.47
CA ILE A 37 7.61 -5.68 10.28
C ILE A 37 6.23 -5.76 9.63
N LEU A 38 5.76 -6.99 9.35
CA LEU A 38 4.44 -7.22 8.75
C LEU A 38 3.32 -6.68 9.62
N TRP A 39 3.43 -6.81 10.95
CA TRP A 39 2.49 -6.21 11.88
C TRP A 39 2.47 -4.68 11.78
N GLY A 40 3.66 -4.07 11.70
CA GLY A 40 3.82 -2.63 11.51
C GLY A 40 3.17 -2.12 10.23
N ASP A 41 3.43 -2.79 9.10
CA ASP A 41 2.81 -2.46 7.81
C ASP A 41 1.28 -2.56 7.88
N CYS A 42 0.74 -3.60 8.54
CA CYS A 42 -0.70 -3.72 8.77
C CYS A 42 -1.27 -2.58 9.64
N GLN A 43 -0.54 -2.10 10.67
CA GLN A 43 -1.01 -0.95 11.46
C GLN A 43 -1.07 0.33 10.60
N ILE A 44 -0.13 0.51 9.68
CA ILE A 44 -0.14 1.67 8.78
C ILE A 44 -1.28 1.57 7.77
N ILE A 45 -1.53 0.38 7.21
CA ILE A 45 -2.67 0.14 6.31
C ILE A 45 -3.98 0.50 7.01
N LYS A 46 -4.12 0.18 8.29
CA LYS A 46 -5.33 0.49 9.08
C LYS A 46 -5.67 1.98 9.12
N ASP A 47 -4.66 2.85 9.08
CA ASP A 47 -4.83 4.30 9.08
C ASP A 47 -5.00 4.88 7.65
N CYS A 48 -4.86 4.03 6.63
CA CYS A 48 -5.03 4.39 5.24
C CYS A 48 -6.47 4.16 4.78
N LYS A 49 -6.93 4.96 3.81
CA LYS A 49 -8.28 4.85 3.23
C LYS A 49 -8.39 3.80 2.12
N ILE A 50 -7.27 3.53 1.44
CA ILE A 50 -7.15 2.55 0.36
C ILE A 50 -5.76 1.92 0.41
N LEU A 51 -5.65 0.72 -0.14
CA LEU A 51 -4.39 0.05 -0.42
C LEU A 51 -4.18 -0.05 -1.94
N ILE A 52 -3.01 0.33 -2.42
CA ILE A 52 -2.61 0.13 -3.82
C ILE A 52 -1.46 -0.87 -3.84
N ALA A 53 -1.71 -2.07 -4.34
CA ALA A 53 -0.71 -3.12 -4.49
C ALA A 53 -0.15 -3.11 -5.92
N PHE A 54 1.15 -2.86 -6.06
CA PHE A 54 1.79 -2.83 -7.37
C PHE A 54 2.32 -4.21 -7.74
N SER A 55 1.76 -4.81 -8.80
CA SER A 55 2.07 -6.18 -9.26
C SER A 55 2.14 -6.23 -10.79
N PRO A 56 3.26 -5.77 -11.40
CA PRO A 56 3.39 -5.62 -12.85
C PRO A 56 3.39 -6.94 -13.62
N ASP A 57 3.79 -8.03 -12.97
CA ASP A 57 3.85 -9.39 -13.49
C ASP A 57 2.72 -10.28 -12.95
N GLY A 58 1.79 -9.71 -12.16
CA GLY A 58 0.76 -10.46 -11.45
C GLY A 58 1.27 -11.27 -10.25
N PHE A 59 2.55 -11.12 -9.88
CA PHE A 59 3.09 -11.77 -8.70
C PHE A 59 2.68 -11.03 -7.42
N ILE A 60 2.20 -11.80 -6.44
CA ILE A 60 1.87 -11.32 -5.09
C ILE A 60 2.80 -12.05 -4.12
N SER A 61 3.68 -11.31 -3.45
CA SER A 61 4.56 -11.88 -2.42
C SER A 61 3.74 -12.29 -1.19
N THR A 62 4.34 -13.12 -0.32
CA THR A 62 3.69 -13.52 0.94
C THR A 62 3.30 -12.31 1.80
N GLY A 63 4.21 -11.33 1.94
CA GLY A 63 3.91 -10.08 2.66
C GLY A 63 2.77 -9.29 2.04
N MET A 64 2.80 -9.08 0.71
CA MET A 64 1.71 -8.41 0.00
C MET A 64 0.36 -9.13 0.18
N GLY A 65 0.36 -10.47 0.15
CA GLY A 65 -0.84 -11.27 0.38
C GLY A 65 -1.42 -11.02 1.78
N ILE A 66 -0.56 -11.00 2.81
CA ILE A 66 -0.96 -10.70 4.19
C ILE A 66 -1.57 -9.30 4.31
N GLU A 67 -0.96 -8.29 3.69
CA GLU A 67 -1.45 -6.92 3.66
C GLU A 67 -2.79 -6.78 2.95
N ILE A 68 -2.95 -7.45 1.81
CA ILE A 68 -4.21 -7.49 1.03
C ILE A 68 -5.31 -8.15 1.88
N ASP A 69 -5.02 -9.29 2.49
CA ASP A 69 -5.96 -10.00 3.35
C ASP A 69 -6.32 -9.19 4.60
N PHE A 70 -5.36 -8.45 5.16
CA PHE A 70 -5.61 -7.51 6.24
C PHE A 70 -6.54 -6.38 5.80
N ALA A 71 -6.24 -5.70 4.69
CA ALA A 71 -7.06 -4.62 4.16
C ALA A 71 -8.51 -5.09 3.91
N ASN A 72 -8.68 -6.25 3.27
CA ASN A 72 -9.99 -6.85 3.02
C ASN A 72 -10.77 -7.12 4.32
N ARG A 73 -10.13 -7.68 5.36
CA ARG A 73 -10.77 -7.92 6.67
C ARG A 73 -11.16 -6.63 7.39
N HIS A 74 -10.50 -5.53 7.09
CA HIS A 74 -10.76 -4.21 7.68
C HIS A 74 -11.63 -3.30 6.79
N ASN A 75 -12.19 -3.82 5.69
CA ASN A 75 -13.01 -3.08 4.71
C ASN A 75 -12.25 -1.91 4.06
N ILE A 76 -10.94 -2.05 3.88
CA ILE A 76 -10.09 -1.09 3.17
C ILE A 76 -10.00 -1.55 1.72
N PRO A 77 -10.45 -0.76 0.73
CA PRO A 77 -10.39 -1.16 -0.67
C PRO A 77 -8.96 -1.39 -1.16
N VAL A 78 -8.79 -2.47 -1.90
CA VAL A 78 -7.51 -2.86 -2.50
C VAL A 78 -7.56 -2.69 -4.00
N PHE A 79 -6.59 -1.95 -4.55
CA PHE A 79 -6.37 -1.81 -5.99
C PHE A 79 -5.05 -2.48 -6.35
N ILE A 80 -5.14 -3.68 -6.94
CA ILE A 80 -3.98 -4.35 -7.54
C ILE A 80 -3.79 -3.74 -8.93
N ILE A 81 -2.61 -3.19 -9.20
CA ILE A 81 -2.31 -2.50 -10.45
C ILE A 81 -1.00 -3.02 -11.06
N ALA A 82 -1.00 -3.24 -12.38
CA ALA A 82 0.18 -3.68 -13.10
C ALA A 82 1.07 -2.50 -13.59
N GLY A 83 0.52 -1.29 -13.64
CA GLY A 83 1.22 -0.16 -14.26
C GLY A 83 0.50 1.17 -14.11
N ALA A 84 1.18 2.24 -14.54
CA ALA A 84 0.63 3.59 -14.52
C ALA A 84 -0.58 3.78 -15.45
N GLY A 85 -0.67 2.99 -16.53
CA GLY A 85 -1.83 3.00 -17.44
C GLY A 85 -3.10 2.56 -16.73
N GLU A 86 -3.05 1.39 -16.08
CA GLU A 86 -4.20 0.87 -15.32
C GLU A 86 -4.56 1.79 -14.14
N LEU A 87 -3.57 2.35 -13.44
CA LEU A 87 -3.84 3.33 -12.38
C LEU A 87 -4.55 4.58 -12.92
N ARG A 88 -4.21 5.03 -14.13
CA ARG A 88 -4.86 6.18 -14.78
C ARG A 88 -6.31 5.86 -15.13
N GLU A 89 -6.60 4.65 -15.60
CA GLU A 89 -7.97 4.21 -15.89
C GLU A 89 -8.83 4.16 -14.62
N ARG A 90 -8.24 3.75 -13.50
CA ARG A 90 -8.92 3.68 -12.19
C ARG A 90 -8.97 5.01 -11.43
N LYS A 91 -8.30 6.07 -11.91
CA LYS A 91 -8.13 7.35 -11.21
C LYS A 91 -9.45 7.94 -10.71
N LEU A 92 -10.45 8.05 -11.60
CA LEU A 92 -11.73 8.68 -11.24
C LEU A 92 -12.42 7.91 -10.11
N GLY A 93 -12.55 6.59 -10.23
CA GLY A 93 -13.17 5.77 -9.19
C GLY A 93 -12.43 5.81 -7.86
N ILE A 94 -11.09 5.90 -7.87
CA ILE A 94 -10.30 6.08 -6.65
C ILE A 94 -10.60 7.44 -6.00
N LEU A 95 -10.64 8.51 -6.79
CA LEU A 95 -10.90 9.86 -6.27
C LEU A 95 -12.33 10.01 -5.75
N ASP A 96 -13.32 9.48 -6.46
CA ASP A 96 -14.72 9.50 -6.06
C ASP A 96 -14.90 8.80 -4.70
N TYR A 97 -14.33 7.59 -4.54
CA TYR A 97 -14.36 6.85 -3.28
C TYR A 97 -13.75 7.66 -2.11
N LEU A 98 -12.59 8.30 -2.35
CA LEU A 98 -11.90 9.07 -1.31
C LEU A 98 -12.64 10.37 -0.94
N GLN A 99 -13.44 10.93 -1.84
CA GLN A 99 -14.28 12.11 -1.59
C GLN A 99 -15.56 11.76 -0.82
N GLU A 100 -16.21 10.64 -1.14
CA GLU A 100 -17.41 10.17 -0.44
C GLU A 100 -17.13 9.88 1.04
N GLY A 101 -15.95 9.31 1.37
CA GLY A 101 -15.52 9.06 2.75
C GLY A 101 -15.01 10.29 3.53
N ASN A 102 -15.20 11.51 3.01
CA ASN A 102 -14.88 12.79 3.68
C ASN A 102 -16.13 13.64 3.98
N SER A 103 -17.34 13.10 3.74
CA SER A 103 -18.63 13.78 3.95
C SER A 103 -19.26 13.44 5.29
#